data_AF-A0A1G9EYT8-F1
#
_entry.id   AF-A0A1G9EYT8-F1
#
_cell.length_a   1.000
_cell.length_b   1.000
_cell.length_c   1.000
_cell.angle_alpha   90.00
_cell.angle_beta   90.00
_cell.angle_gamma   90.00
#
_symmetry.space_group_name_H-M   'P 1'
#
loop_
_entity.id
_entity.type
_entity.pdbx_description
1 polymer ?
#
loop_
_entity_poly.entity_id
_entity_poly.type
_entity_poly.pdbx_seq_one_letter_code
_entity_poly.pdbx_strand_id
1 'polypeptide(L)'
;MSMPSGKQPESGKFARAVTDEILMSMARKRISGAQLASETSRSQSYISKRLRNEVAFTVNDIEEICDALGEDLLDLVAAAVRAAGLTRNYRRR
;
A
#
# COMPACT_ATOMS: atom_id res chain seq x y z
N MET A 1 -10.95 15.27 1.49
CA MET A 1 -10.68 14.79 2.86
C MET A 1 -9.29 15.26 3.28
N SER A 2 -9.18 16.01 4.39
CA SER A 2 -7.94 16.64 4.84
C SER A 2 -7.07 15.65 5.62
N MET A 3 -5.81 15.48 5.21
CA MET A 3 -4.82 14.70 5.94
C MET A 3 -4.35 15.46 7.19
N PRO A 4 -4.06 14.79 8.32
CA PRO A 4 -3.53 15.45 9.50
C PRO A 4 -2.20 16.17 9.17
N SER A 5 -2.16 17.49 9.41
CA SER A 5 -0.98 18.32 9.15
C SER A 5 0.07 18.12 10.24
N GLY A 6 0.81 17.02 10.14
CA GLY A 6 2.00 16.73 10.93
C GLY A 6 3.01 16.01 10.06
N LYS A 7 4.31 16.09 10.42
CA LYS A 7 5.35 15.30 9.76
C LYS A 7 4.98 13.82 9.93
N GLN A 8 4.55 13.18 8.86
CA GLN A 8 4.24 11.75 8.87
C GLN A 8 5.51 10.98 9.22
N PRO A 9 5.43 9.96 10.09
CA PRO A 9 6.58 9.11 10.38
C PRO A 9 6.98 8.35 9.12
N GLU A 10 8.25 7.97 9.05
CA GLU A 10 8.72 7.09 7.99
C GLU A 10 7.97 5.76 8.00
N SER A 11 7.84 5.16 6.82
CA SER A 11 7.13 3.89 6.65
C SER A 11 7.80 2.77 7.47
N GLY A 12 7.04 2.21 8.43
CA GLY A 12 7.46 1.04 9.21
C GLY A 12 7.44 -0.25 8.38
N LYS A 13 7.84 -1.37 9.01
CA LYS A 13 7.99 -2.67 8.33
C LYS A 13 6.73 -3.12 7.57
N PHE A 14 5.56 -2.99 8.21
CA PHE A 14 4.29 -3.36 7.58
C PHE A 14 3.96 -2.48 6.38
N ALA A 15 4.09 -1.15 6.54
CA ALA A 15 3.81 -0.20 5.45
C ALA A 15 4.73 -0.45 4.24
N ARG A 16 6.01 -0.75 4.47
CA ARG A 16 6.95 -1.12 3.40
C ARG A 16 6.53 -2.41 2.69
N ALA A 17 6.16 -3.45 3.45
CA ALA A 17 5.68 -4.70 2.88
C ALA A 17 4.41 -4.50 2.04
N VAL A 18 3.46 -3.66 2.48
CA VAL A 18 2.28 -3.29 1.69
C VAL A 18 2.70 -2.62 0.38
N THR A 19 3.62 -1.64 0.42
CA THR A 19 4.13 -1.00 -0.80
C THR A 19 4.79 -2.00 -1.75
N ASP A 20 5.56 -2.96 -1.21
CA ASP A 20 6.22 -4.00 -2.01
C ASP A 20 5.20 -4.90 -2.71
N GLU A 21 4.13 -5.32 -2.02
CA GLU A 21 3.05 -6.12 -2.63
C GLU A 21 2.32 -5.35 -3.74
N ILE A 22 2.05 -4.05 -3.52
CA ILE A 22 1.46 -3.16 -4.54
C ILE A 22 2.40 -3.08 -5.76
N LEU A 23 3.70 -2.86 -5.55
CA LEU A 23 4.69 -2.79 -6.63
C LEU A 23 4.79 -4.11 -7.41
N MET A 24 4.73 -5.25 -6.71
CA MET A 24 4.71 -6.56 -7.35
C MET A 24 3.45 -6.76 -8.18
N SER A 25 2.28 -6.34 -7.69
CA SER A 25 1.02 -6.37 -8.46
C SER A 25 1.11 -5.51 -9.72
N MET A 26 1.57 -4.26 -9.57
CA MET A 26 1.81 -3.34 -10.69
C MET A 26 2.75 -3.96 -11.73
N ALA A 27 3.84 -4.58 -11.29
CA ALA A 27 4.79 -5.25 -12.19
C ALA A 27 4.15 -6.42 -12.95
N ARG A 28 3.38 -7.28 -12.28
CA ARG A 28 2.66 -8.40 -12.91
C ARG A 28 1.66 -7.91 -13.96
N LYS A 29 0.96 -6.81 -13.69
CA LYS A 29 -0.08 -6.23 -14.56
C LYS A 29 0.47 -5.22 -15.57
N ARG A 30 1.77 -4.90 -15.50
CA ARG A 30 2.46 -3.87 -16.31
C ARG A 30 1.83 -2.48 -16.18
N ILE A 31 1.35 -2.14 -14.99
CA ILE A 31 0.76 -0.85 -14.66
C ILE A 31 1.86 0.08 -14.13
N SER A 32 1.95 1.28 -14.70
CA SER A 32 2.90 2.30 -14.22
C SER A 32 2.34 3.09 -13.04
N GLY A 33 3.20 3.76 -12.25
CA GLY A 33 2.73 4.65 -11.18
C GLY A 33 1.87 5.83 -11.67
N ALA A 34 2.09 6.28 -12.90
CA ALA A 34 1.26 7.31 -13.54
C ALA A 34 -0.13 6.76 -13.90
N GLN A 35 -0.18 5.52 -14.40
CA GLN A 35 -1.44 4.84 -14.72
C GLN A 35 -2.23 4.52 -13.44
N LEU A 36 -1.56 4.02 -12.38
CA LEU A 36 -2.21 3.81 -11.08
C LEU A 36 -2.79 5.12 -10.52
N ALA A 37 -2.07 6.24 -10.70
CA ALA A 37 -2.59 7.55 -10.30
C ALA A 37 -3.83 7.97 -11.12
N SER A 38 -3.91 7.62 -12.41
CA SER A 38 -5.11 7.92 -13.22
C SER A 38 -6.30 7.01 -12.92
N GLU A 39 -6.04 5.79 -12.42
CA GLU A 39 -7.07 4.83 -12.03
C GLU A 39 -7.56 5.02 -10.59
N THR A 40 -6.91 5.93 -9.85
CA THR A 40 -7.28 6.30 -8.48
C THR A 40 -7.58 7.80 -8.40
N SER A 41 -8.20 8.26 -7.32
CA SER A 41 -8.52 9.67 -7.08
C SER A 41 -7.30 10.48 -6.60
N ARG A 42 -6.07 10.03 -6.93
CA ARG A 42 -4.82 10.51 -6.33
C ARG A 42 -3.90 11.12 -7.37
N SER A 43 -3.23 12.21 -7.00
CA SER A 43 -2.22 12.79 -7.89
C SER A 43 -1.02 11.88 -8.07
N GLN A 44 -0.36 11.97 -9.22
CA GLN A 44 0.87 11.21 -9.49
C GLN A 44 1.96 11.47 -8.43
N SER A 45 2.09 12.71 -7.96
CA SER A 45 3.03 13.08 -6.88
C SER A 45 2.68 12.36 -5.56
N TYR A 46 1.39 12.29 -5.23
CA TYR A 46 0.90 11.58 -4.04
C TYR A 46 1.26 10.08 -4.08
N ILE A 47 0.99 9.42 -5.21
CA ILE A 47 1.30 8.00 -5.43
C ILE A 47 2.81 7.77 -5.42
N SER A 48 3.57 8.55 -6.19
CA SER A 48 5.02 8.39 -6.33
C SER A 48 5.76 8.52 -5.00
N LYS A 49 5.33 9.45 -4.14
CA LYS A 49 5.89 9.63 -2.80
C LYS A 49 5.75 8.37 -1.94
N ARG A 50 4.60 7.71 -2.02
CA ARG A 50 4.28 6.52 -1.22
C ARG A 50 4.90 5.25 -1.77
N LEU A 51 4.97 5.13 -3.10
CA LEU A 51 5.70 4.03 -3.75
C LEU A 51 7.20 4.03 -3.40
N ARG A 52 7.78 5.20 -3.09
CA ARG A 52 9.16 5.31 -2.57
C ARG A 52 9.27 5.13 -1.05
N ASN A 53 8.20 4.73 -0.37
CA ASN A 53 8.13 4.56 1.08
C ASN A 53 8.42 5.82 1.92
N GLU A 54 8.40 7.03 1.33
CA GLU A 54 8.59 8.29 2.07
C GLU A 54 7.42 8.57 3.03
N VAL A 55 6.22 8.12 2.67
CA VAL A 55 4.99 8.20 3.48
C VAL A 55 4.22 6.91 3.24
N ALA A 56 3.56 6.37 4.28
CA ALA A 56 2.75 5.18 4.14
C ALA A 56 1.44 5.45 3.36
N PHE A 57 0.94 4.41 2.68
CA PHE A 57 -0.45 4.39 2.21
C PHE A 57 -1.39 4.34 3.42
N THR A 58 -2.49 5.09 3.34
CA THR A 58 -3.61 4.95 4.28
C THR A 58 -4.45 3.74 3.90
N VAL A 59 -5.29 3.26 4.81
CA VAL A 59 -6.21 2.15 4.52
C VAL A 59 -7.16 2.45 3.35
N ASN A 60 -7.62 3.70 3.23
CA ASN A 60 -8.45 4.14 2.10
C ASN A 60 -7.67 4.12 0.78
N ASP A 61 -6.37 4.42 0.82
CA ASP A 61 -5.55 4.33 -0.40
C ASP A 61 -5.36 2.86 -0.81
N ILE A 62 -5.18 1.95 0.16
CA ILE A 62 -4.99 0.52 -0.13
C ILE A 62 -6.27 -0.07 -0.73
N GLU A 63 -7.44 0.25 -0.18
CA GLU A 63 -8.74 -0.16 -0.73
C GLU A 63 -8.89 0.32 -2.20
N GLU A 64 -8.69 1.60 -2.44
CA GLU A 64 -8.79 2.21 -3.78
C GLU A 64 -7.78 1.63 -4.78
N ILE A 65 -6.55 1.35 -4.34
CA ILE A 65 -5.51 0.72 -5.16
C ILE A 65 -5.84 -0.74 -5.46
N CYS A 66 -6.39 -1.50 -4.50
CA CYS A 66 -6.81 -2.89 -4.74
C CYS A 66 -7.90 -2.94 -5.81
N ASP A 67 -8.89 -2.05 -5.74
CA ASP A 67 -9.93 -1.93 -6.76
C ASP A 67 -9.35 -1.58 -8.14
N ALA A 68 -8.46 -0.58 -8.21
CA ALA A 68 -7.80 -0.17 -9.45
C ALA A 68 -6.97 -1.31 -10.07
N LEU A 69 -6.23 -2.04 -9.24
CA LEU A 69 -5.39 -3.15 -9.68
C LEU A 69 -6.20 -4.44 -9.90
N GLY A 70 -7.44 -4.55 -9.42
CA GLY A 70 -8.19 -5.81 -9.40
C GLY A 70 -7.47 -6.87 -8.56
N GLU A 71 -7.04 -6.48 -7.35
CA GLU A 71 -6.48 -7.36 -6.32
C GLU A 71 -7.50 -7.51 -5.19
N ASP A 72 -7.50 -8.67 -4.51
CA ASP A 72 -8.27 -8.84 -3.30
C ASP A 72 -7.56 -8.18 -2.11
N LEU A 73 -8.28 -7.33 -1.37
CA LEU A 73 -7.73 -6.56 -0.25
C LEU A 73 -7.20 -7.46 0.87
N LEU A 74 -7.92 -8.55 1.19
CA LEU A 74 -7.53 -9.46 2.25
C LEU A 74 -6.27 -10.22 1.86
N ASP A 75 -6.18 -10.68 0.61
CA ASP A 75 -5.01 -11.40 0.11
C ASP A 75 -3.76 -10.52 0.09
N LEU A 76 -3.87 -9.27 -0.38
CA LEU A 76 -2.76 -8.32 -0.41
C LEU A 76 -2.25 -8.01 1.01
N VAL A 77 -3.16 -7.71 1.93
CA VAL A 77 -2.80 -7.44 3.33
C VAL A 77 -2.21 -8.68 3.99
N ALA A 78 -2.78 -9.86 3.77
CA ALA A 78 -2.25 -11.10 4.32
C ALA A 78 -0.85 -11.43 3.80
N ALA A 79 -0.59 -11.19 2.51
CA ALA A 79 0.75 -11.32 1.91
C ALA A 79 1.74 -10.36 2.56
N ALA A 80 1.38 -9.08 2.69
CA ALA A 80 2.21 -8.06 3.33
C ALA A 80 2.50 -8.39 4.81
N VAL A 81 1.51 -8.90 5.57
CA VAL A 81 1.70 -9.34 6.96
C VAL A 81 2.72 -10.48 7.04
N ARG A 82 2.62 -11.48 6.15
CA ARG A 82 3.57 -12.61 6.09
C ARG A 82 4.97 -12.11 5.73
N ALA A 83 5.09 -11.26 4.70
CA ALA A 83 6.36 -10.68 4.25
C ALA A 83 7.03 -9.84 5.35
N ALA A 84 6.24 -9.09 6.13
CA ALA A 84 6.74 -8.27 7.23
C ALA A 84 7.16 -9.08 8.48
N GLY A 85 6.90 -10.39 8.52
CA GLY A 85 7.05 -11.21 9.74
C GLY A 85 6.06 -10.83 10.85
N LEU A 86 4.91 -10.26 10.45
CA LEU A 86 3.76 -9.79 11.23
C LEU A 86 3.02 -10.85 12.05
N THR A 87 3.20 -12.13 11.70
CA THR A 87 2.48 -13.25 12.28
C THR A 87 2.97 -13.56 13.69
N ARG A 88 2.32 -12.96 14.69
CA ARG A 88 2.39 -13.45 16.07
C ARG A 88 1.36 -14.56 16.24
N ASN A 89 1.82 -15.76 16.61
CA ASN A 89 0.94 -16.80 17.10
C ASN A 89 0.24 -16.29 18.35
N TYR A 90 -1.04 -15.94 18.24
CA TYR A 90 -1.88 -15.69 19.40
C TYR A 90 -2.06 -17.05 20.08
N ARG A 91 -1.20 -17.39 21.05
CA ARG A 91 -1.45 -18.50 21.97
C ARG A 91 -2.71 -18.10 22.73
N ARG A 92 -3.88 -18.59 22.28
CA ARG A 92 -5.08 -18.62 23.10
C ARG A 92 -4.71 -19.34 24.39
N ARG A 93 -4.67 -18.60 25.50
CA ARG A 93 -4.75 -19.21 26.84
C ARG A 93 -6.18 -19.64 27.08
#